data_AF-A0A925QP77-F1
#
_entry.id   AF-A0A925QP77-F1
#
_cell.length_a   1.000
_cell.length_b   1.000
_cell.length_c   1.000
_cell.angle_alpha   90.00
_cell.angle_beta   90.00
_cell.angle_gamma   90.00
#
_symmetry.space_group_name_H-M   'P 1'
#
loop_
_entity.id
_entity.type
_entity.pdbx_description
1 polymer ?
#
loop_
_entity_poly.entity_id
_entity_poly.type
_entity_poly.pdbx_seq_one_letter_code
_entity_poly.pdbx_strand_id
1 'polypeptide(L)'
;PGPAFAATWPDAVCGIDTLVMRLSPPSQSAAAAAAVAGSAAHGVRIYIESNRHERTLWEPLGEQIQRQWDRLFRHLAPDRLPPLTLRARGLPVDQLDRFPNLDDADGVVLLWGRKTSDALVAQIDKVERKTTPGRDAPPGIVAYLMPPQQASEPIPAWGWQVLRFDARDEDHIGVLDEESDQLKRFLKKVFERRRLREEMLP
;
A
#
# COMPACT_ATOMS: atom_id res chain seq x y z
N PRO A 1 -65.17 8.30 -39.42
CA PRO A 1 -64.41 7.31 -40.24
C PRO A 1 -63.15 7.98 -40.82
N GLY A 2 -62.03 7.85 -40.11
CA GLY A 2 -60.77 8.55 -40.42
C GLY A 2 -59.92 7.86 -41.49
N PRO A 3 -59.03 8.60 -42.18
CA PRO A 3 -58.16 8.03 -43.19
C PRO A 3 -56.95 7.31 -42.55
N ALA A 4 -56.54 6.22 -43.22
CA ALA A 4 -55.39 5.41 -42.91
C ALA A 4 -54.08 6.18 -43.10
N PHE A 5 -53.20 6.16 -42.10
CA PHE A 5 -51.82 6.61 -42.21
C PHE A 5 -50.96 5.49 -42.79
N ALA A 6 -50.41 5.70 -43.98
CA ALA A 6 -49.29 4.94 -44.51
C ALA A 6 -48.01 5.40 -43.81
N ALA A 7 -47.38 4.53 -43.02
CA ALA A 7 -46.07 4.77 -42.43
C ALA A 7 -44.98 4.27 -43.40
N THR A 8 -44.38 5.18 -44.15
CA THR A 8 -43.10 4.95 -44.83
C THR A 8 -41.99 4.87 -43.78
N TRP A 9 -41.29 3.74 -43.72
CA TRP A 9 -40.08 3.57 -42.92
C TRP A 9 -38.90 4.20 -43.66
N PRO A 10 -38.08 5.07 -43.03
CA PRO A 10 -36.81 5.45 -43.62
C PRO A 10 -35.81 4.30 -43.49
N ASP A 11 -35.29 3.88 -44.64
CA ASP A 11 -34.08 3.09 -44.79
C ASP A 11 -32.92 3.80 -44.06
N ALA A 12 -32.58 3.30 -42.89
CA ALA A 12 -31.33 3.63 -42.23
C ALA A 12 -30.66 2.30 -41.85
N VAL A 13 -29.98 1.73 -42.83
CA VAL A 13 -29.01 0.66 -42.62
C VAL A 13 -27.91 1.24 -41.72
N CYS A 14 -28.08 1.08 -40.42
CA CYS A 14 -27.07 1.41 -39.43
C CYS A 14 -25.97 0.36 -39.55
N GLY A 15 -24.94 0.68 -40.34
CA GLY A 15 -23.80 -0.21 -40.56
C GLY A 15 -23.15 -0.61 -39.24
N ILE A 16 -22.88 -1.91 -39.08
CA ILE A 16 -22.30 -2.52 -37.88
C ILE A 16 -20.98 -1.85 -37.48
N ASP A 17 -20.22 -1.32 -38.45
CA ASP A 17 -18.99 -0.54 -38.24
C ASP A 17 -19.17 0.71 -37.36
N THR A 18 -20.34 1.35 -37.41
CA THR A 18 -20.64 2.54 -36.60
C THR A 18 -20.89 2.20 -35.14
N LEU A 19 -21.33 0.97 -34.84
CA LEU A 19 -21.55 0.49 -33.47
C LEU A 19 -20.23 0.08 -32.80
N VAL A 20 -19.27 -0.43 -33.58
CA VAL A 20 -17.93 -0.81 -33.10
C VAL A 20 -17.08 0.42 -32.75
N MET A 21 -17.22 1.53 -33.48
CA MET A 21 -16.51 2.77 -33.13
C MET A 21 -17.04 3.45 -31.85
N ARG A 22 -18.32 3.28 -31.48
CA ARG A 22 -18.88 3.86 -30.26
C ARG A 22 -18.70 3.00 -29.00
N LEU A 23 -18.35 1.72 -29.18
CA LEU A 23 -18.08 0.77 -28.09
C LEU A 23 -16.59 0.53 -27.84
N SER A 24 -15.71 1.23 -28.55
CA SER A 24 -14.28 1.19 -28.24
C SER A 24 -14.07 1.87 -26.87
N PRO A 25 -13.72 1.12 -25.81
CA PRO A 25 -13.46 1.73 -24.51
C PRO A 25 -12.29 2.71 -24.68
N PRO A 26 -12.30 3.89 -24.04
CA PRO A 26 -11.10 4.71 -23.96
C PRO A 26 -10.01 3.81 -23.36
N SER A 27 -8.89 3.68 -24.08
CA SER A 27 -7.77 2.81 -23.75
C SER A 27 -7.63 2.67 -22.23
N GLN A 28 -7.96 1.48 -21.71
CA GLN A 28 -7.89 1.19 -20.27
C GLN A 28 -6.51 1.53 -19.72
N SER A 29 -5.47 1.56 -20.56
CA SER A 29 -4.13 2.01 -20.20
C SER A 29 -4.03 3.49 -19.82
N ALA A 30 -4.76 4.40 -20.45
CA ALA A 30 -4.73 5.83 -20.13
C ALA A 30 -5.63 6.18 -18.95
N ALA A 31 -6.80 5.53 -18.85
CA ALA A 31 -7.67 5.65 -17.69
C ALA A 31 -7.07 4.98 -16.44
N ALA A 32 -6.39 3.83 -16.57
CA ALA A 32 -5.64 3.22 -15.49
C ALA A 32 -4.39 4.02 -15.14
N ALA A 33 -3.64 4.57 -16.11
CA ALA A 33 -2.51 5.46 -15.82
C ALA A 33 -2.97 6.76 -15.13
N ALA A 34 -4.09 7.35 -15.56
CA ALA A 34 -4.68 8.53 -14.92
C ALA A 34 -5.32 8.21 -13.57
N ALA A 35 -5.90 7.02 -13.36
CA ALA A 35 -6.39 6.57 -12.07
C ALA A 35 -5.24 6.23 -11.11
N VAL A 36 -4.13 5.71 -11.61
CA VAL A 36 -2.89 5.47 -10.84
C VAL A 36 -2.21 6.81 -10.50
N ALA A 37 -2.19 7.78 -11.42
CA ALA A 37 -1.66 9.12 -11.19
C ALA A 37 -2.56 9.98 -10.27
N GLY A 38 -3.88 9.94 -10.45
CA GLY A 38 -4.85 10.62 -9.57
C GLY A 38 -4.92 9.99 -8.18
N SER A 39 -4.77 8.67 -8.08
CA SER A 39 -4.62 7.95 -6.81
C SER A 39 -3.26 8.17 -6.16
N ALA A 40 -2.22 8.48 -6.94
CA ALA A 40 -0.90 8.81 -6.40
C ALA A 40 -0.93 10.09 -5.57
N ALA A 41 -1.79 11.04 -5.95
CA ALA A 41 -1.89 12.33 -5.32
C ALA A 41 -2.63 12.32 -3.96
N HIS A 42 -3.33 11.24 -3.58
CA HIS A 42 -4.18 11.21 -2.36
C HIS A 42 -4.07 9.93 -1.53
N GLY A 43 -3.07 9.09 -1.79
CA GLY A 43 -2.89 7.80 -1.10
C GLY A 43 -1.66 7.77 -0.21
N VAL A 44 -1.79 7.15 0.96
CA VAL A 44 -0.67 6.81 1.84
C VAL A 44 -0.06 5.50 1.40
N ARG A 45 1.27 5.45 1.18
CA ARG A 45 1.96 4.27 0.68
C ARG A 45 2.83 3.63 1.75
N ILE A 46 2.48 2.41 2.14
CA ILE A 46 3.33 1.57 2.99
C ILE A 46 3.88 0.41 2.17
N TYR A 47 5.19 0.28 2.11
CA TYR A 47 5.85 -0.88 1.49
C TYR A 47 6.12 -1.92 2.55
N ILE A 48 5.66 -3.14 2.33
CA ILE A 48 5.84 -4.29 3.21
C ILE A 48 6.73 -5.28 2.47
N GLU A 49 7.92 -5.50 2.98
CA GLU A 49 8.84 -6.46 2.39
C GLU A 49 8.28 -7.88 2.50
N SER A 50 8.31 -8.60 1.38
CA SER A 50 7.97 -10.01 1.30
C SER A 50 9.22 -10.81 0.95
N ASN A 51 9.52 -11.80 1.78
CA ASN A 51 10.65 -12.69 1.54
C ASN A 51 10.24 -13.88 0.66
N ARG A 52 11.22 -14.67 0.19
CA ARG A 52 10.95 -15.84 -0.67
C ARG A 52 10.10 -16.92 0.00
N HIS A 53 10.11 -16.99 1.33
CA HIS A 53 9.43 -17.99 2.13
C HIS A 53 8.03 -17.54 2.59
N GLU A 54 7.74 -16.24 2.50
CA GLU A 54 6.56 -15.59 3.07
C GLU A 54 6.00 -14.57 2.06
N ARG A 55 5.80 -15.05 0.82
CA ARG A 55 5.39 -14.19 -0.30
C ARG A 55 3.96 -13.68 -0.18
N THR A 56 3.13 -14.34 0.63
CA THR A 56 1.71 -14.03 0.80
C THR A 56 1.44 -13.24 2.08
N LEU A 57 2.28 -13.37 3.12
CA LEU A 57 2.07 -12.78 4.45
C LEU A 57 2.02 -11.24 4.47
N TRP A 58 2.57 -10.58 3.44
CA TRP A 58 2.47 -9.12 3.37
C TRP A 58 1.04 -8.64 3.13
N GLU A 59 0.18 -9.43 2.48
CA GLU A 59 -1.22 -9.08 2.19
C GLU A 59 -2.06 -9.01 3.47
N PRO A 60 -2.17 -10.08 4.30
CA PRO A 60 -2.94 -10.03 5.53
C PRO A 60 -2.35 -9.04 6.54
N LEU A 61 -1.02 -8.88 6.60
CA LEU A 61 -0.39 -7.83 7.39
C LEU A 61 -0.80 -6.44 6.89
N GLY A 62 -0.78 -6.22 5.58
CA GLY A 62 -1.19 -4.98 4.94
C GLY A 62 -2.64 -4.62 5.23
N GLU A 63 -3.54 -5.59 5.13
CA GLU A 63 -4.96 -5.41 5.51
C GLU A 63 -5.11 -5.03 6.98
N GLN A 64 -4.38 -5.70 7.87
CA GLN A 64 -4.45 -5.40 9.30
C GLN A 64 -3.95 -3.99 9.61
N ILE A 65 -2.85 -3.56 8.98
CA ILE A 65 -2.32 -2.21 9.08
C ILE A 65 -3.34 -1.19 8.53
N GLN A 66 -3.99 -1.50 7.40
CA GLN A 66 -5.04 -0.66 6.82
C GLN A 66 -6.25 -0.51 7.73
N ARG A 67 -6.72 -1.60 8.38
CA ARG A 67 -7.82 -1.53 9.36
C ARG A 67 -7.47 -0.62 10.54
N GLN A 68 -6.24 -0.67 11.03
CA GLN A 68 -5.77 0.22 12.10
C GLN A 68 -5.65 1.66 11.62
N TRP A 69 -5.18 1.87 10.40
CA TRP A 69 -5.16 3.19 9.77
C TRP A 69 -6.55 3.80 9.66
N ASP A 70 -7.55 3.06 9.15
CA ASP A 70 -8.91 3.58 8.99
C ASP A 70 -9.53 3.98 10.33
N ARG A 71 -9.24 3.21 11.40
CA ARG A 71 -9.66 3.55 12.76
C ARG A 71 -8.95 4.81 13.26
N LEU A 72 -7.63 4.91 13.07
CA LEU A 72 -6.83 6.04 13.52
C LEU A 72 -7.18 7.33 12.76
N PHE A 73 -7.32 7.25 11.44
CA PHE A 73 -7.54 8.39 10.55
C PHE A 73 -8.82 9.14 10.89
N ARG A 74 -9.90 8.43 11.23
CA ARG A 74 -11.17 9.04 11.70
C ARG A 74 -10.99 9.95 12.91
N HIS A 75 -9.99 9.69 13.75
CA HIS A 75 -9.69 10.52 14.92
C HIS A 75 -8.70 11.64 14.59
N LEU A 76 -7.78 11.44 13.65
CA LEU A 76 -6.74 12.42 13.30
C LEU A 76 -7.27 13.52 12.38
N ALA A 77 -8.16 13.19 11.45
CA ALA A 77 -8.66 14.12 10.45
C ALA A 77 -10.13 13.81 10.08
N PRO A 78 -11.08 13.99 11.01
CA PRO A 78 -12.49 13.65 10.78
C PRO A 78 -13.12 14.43 9.61
N ASP A 79 -12.71 15.68 9.41
CA ASP A 79 -13.30 16.59 8.42
C ASP A 79 -12.61 16.53 7.05
N ARG A 80 -11.60 15.67 6.88
CA ARG A 80 -10.80 15.63 5.66
C ARG A 80 -11.53 14.91 4.52
N LEU A 81 -11.75 15.64 3.43
CA LEU A 81 -12.29 15.13 2.17
C LEU A 81 -11.35 15.49 1.00
N PRO A 82 -10.88 14.51 0.19
CA PRO A 82 -11.11 13.07 0.31
C PRO A 82 -10.29 12.43 1.45
N PRO A 83 -10.78 11.32 2.04
CA PRO A 83 -10.04 10.56 3.04
C PRO A 83 -8.71 10.03 2.49
N LEU A 84 -7.65 10.06 3.31
CA LEU A 84 -6.39 9.42 2.95
C LEU A 84 -6.55 7.90 3.05
N THR A 85 -6.48 7.23 1.91
CA THR A 85 -6.51 5.76 1.87
C THR A 85 -5.09 5.22 1.97
N LEU A 86 -4.84 4.36 2.95
CA LEU A 86 -3.59 3.61 3.04
C LEU A 86 -3.60 2.46 2.05
N ARG A 87 -2.49 2.30 1.32
CA ARG A 87 -2.24 1.17 0.44
C ARG A 87 -0.94 0.49 0.86
N ALA A 88 -1.07 -0.72 1.36
CA ALA A 88 0.05 -1.62 1.56
C ALA A 88 0.48 -2.21 0.21
N ARG A 89 1.78 -2.32 -0.02
CA ARG A 89 2.36 -2.94 -1.21
C ARG A 89 3.43 -3.93 -0.83
N GLY A 90 3.35 -5.14 -1.38
CA GLY A 90 4.44 -6.10 -1.30
C GLY A 90 5.70 -5.55 -1.97
N LEU A 91 6.83 -5.72 -1.29
CA LEU A 91 8.16 -5.38 -1.79
C LEU A 91 8.99 -6.67 -1.80
N PRO A 92 9.00 -7.42 -2.92
CA PRO A 92 9.69 -8.70 -2.98
C PRO A 92 11.20 -8.51 -2.76
N VAL A 93 11.80 -9.27 -1.84
CA VAL A 93 13.22 -9.16 -1.49
C VAL A 93 14.15 -9.27 -2.71
N ASP A 94 13.78 -10.11 -3.67
CA ASP A 94 14.51 -10.35 -4.92
C ASP A 94 14.45 -9.16 -5.89
N GLN A 95 13.45 -8.31 -5.72
CA GLN A 95 13.22 -7.14 -6.57
C GLN A 95 13.75 -5.87 -5.92
N LEU A 96 14.07 -5.88 -4.62
CA LEU A 96 14.55 -4.70 -3.90
C LEU A 96 15.80 -4.07 -4.56
N ASP A 97 16.68 -4.87 -5.17
CA ASP A 97 17.82 -4.36 -5.94
C ASP A 97 17.40 -3.59 -7.20
N ARG A 98 16.32 -4.05 -7.84
CA ARG A 98 15.77 -3.51 -9.09
C ARG A 98 14.88 -2.28 -8.89
N PHE A 99 14.39 -2.05 -7.67
CA PHE A 99 13.63 -0.83 -7.36
C PHE A 99 14.58 0.37 -7.40
N PRO A 100 14.29 1.42 -8.19
CA PRO A 100 15.18 2.58 -8.34
C PRO A 100 15.35 3.34 -7.02
N ASN A 101 14.25 3.67 -6.36
CA ASN A 101 14.18 4.22 -5.00
C ASN A 101 12.81 3.91 -4.37
N LEU A 102 12.67 4.21 -3.08
CA LEU A 102 11.45 4.11 -2.27
C LEU A 102 11.06 5.51 -1.76
N ASP A 103 11.40 6.56 -2.51
CA ASP A 103 11.17 7.94 -2.10
C ASP A 103 9.68 8.29 -2.10
N ASP A 104 8.81 7.51 -2.75
CA ASP A 104 7.37 7.68 -2.66
C ASP A 104 6.76 7.02 -1.41
N ALA A 105 7.54 6.28 -0.61
CA ALA A 105 7.07 5.62 0.59
C ALA A 105 6.73 6.63 1.70
N ASP A 106 5.58 6.44 2.33
CA ASP A 106 5.18 7.14 3.55
C ASP A 106 5.49 6.31 4.81
N GLY A 107 5.73 5.01 4.64
CA GLY A 107 6.24 4.11 5.67
C GLY A 107 6.78 2.82 5.05
N VAL A 108 7.65 2.13 5.79
CA VAL A 108 8.20 0.84 5.38
C VAL A 108 8.08 -0.19 6.50
N VAL A 109 7.76 -1.42 6.15
CA VAL A 109 7.63 -2.56 7.05
C VAL A 109 8.52 -3.67 6.52
N LEU A 110 9.37 -4.23 7.38
CA LEU A 110 10.18 -5.40 7.06
C LEU A 110 9.62 -6.63 7.76
N LEU A 111 9.37 -7.71 7.02
CA LEU A 111 8.98 -8.98 7.63
C LEU A 111 10.23 -9.66 8.19
N TRP A 112 10.25 -9.88 9.50
CA TRP A 112 11.26 -10.67 10.18
C TRP A 112 10.79 -12.11 10.32
N GLY A 113 10.71 -12.79 9.18
CA GLY A 113 10.42 -14.21 9.10
C GLY A 113 11.63 -15.00 8.59
N ARG A 114 12.04 -16.02 9.35
CA ARG A 114 13.18 -16.93 9.05
C ARG A 114 14.52 -16.24 8.73
N LYS A 115 14.75 -15.02 9.21
CA LYS A 115 16.01 -14.27 9.02
C LYS A 115 16.84 -14.30 10.30
N THR A 116 18.14 -14.50 10.14
CA THR A 116 19.12 -14.25 11.21
C THR A 116 19.22 -12.75 11.47
N SER A 117 19.77 -12.39 12.63
CA SER A 117 19.94 -10.99 13.00
C SER A 117 20.78 -10.20 12.00
N ASP A 118 21.87 -10.78 11.51
CA ASP A 118 22.74 -10.16 10.51
C ASP A 118 22.03 -9.96 9.17
N ALA A 119 21.19 -10.92 8.76
CA ALA A 119 20.39 -10.81 7.54
C ALA A 119 19.34 -9.71 7.64
N LEU A 120 18.77 -9.50 8.83
CA LEU A 120 17.82 -8.40 9.08
C LEU A 120 18.51 -7.03 9.00
N VAL A 121 19.67 -6.88 9.65
CA VAL A 121 20.46 -5.63 9.61
C VAL A 121 20.85 -5.29 8.17
N ALA A 122 21.41 -6.27 7.43
CA ALA A 122 21.79 -6.07 6.04
C ALA A 122 20.59 -5.65 5.15
N GLN A 123 19.38 -6.10 5.51
CA GLN A 123 18.17 -5.75 4.79
C GLN A 123 17.62 -4.37 5.17
N ILE A 124 17.73 -3.96 6.44
CA ILE A 124 17.49 -2.57 6.87
C ILE A 124 18.40 -1.62 6.09
N ASP A 125 19.71 -1.87 6.09
CA ASP A 125 20.70 -1.06 5.37
C ASP A 125 20.41 -0.99 3.86
N LYS A 126 19.85 -2.07 3.30
CA LYS A 126 19.46 -2.12 1.89
C LYS A 126 18.24 -1.25 1.60
N VAL A 127 17.24 -1.26 2.47
CA VAL A 127 16.06 -0.39 2.34
C VAL A 127 16.44 1.07 2.55
N GLU A 128 17.24 1.38 3.57
CA GLU A 128 17.64 2.76 3.88
C GLU A 128 18.42 3.40 2.73
N ARG A 129 19.29 2.64 2.05
CA ARG A 129 19.98 3.10 0.83
C ARG A 129 19.05 3.42 -0.35
N LYS A 130 17.80 2.95 -0.30
CA LYS A 130 16.77 3.22 -1.32
C LYS A 130 15.86 4.38 -0.93
N THR A 131 16.03 4.97 0.25
CA THR A 131 15.21 6.08 0.73
C THR A 131 16.04 7.35 0.92
N THR A 132 15.44 8.52 0.77
CA THR A 132 16.06 9.79 1.17
C THR A 132 16.58 9.72 2.62
N PRO A 133 17.87 10.00 2.87
CA PRO A 133 18.43 9.92 4.21
C PRO A 133 17.99 11.10 5.09
N GLY A 134 18.04 10.89 6.41
CA GLY A 134 17.84 11.94 7.40
C GLY A 134 16.38 12.16 7.79
N ARG A 135 16.01 13.41 8.12
CA ARG A 135 14.70 13.75 8.68
C ARG A 135 13.52 13.43 7.76
N ASP A 136 13.79 13.33 6.46
CA ASP A 136 12.81 12.98 5.44
C ASP A 136 12.86 11.48 5.05
N ALA A 137 13.44 10.61 5.89
CA ALA A 137 13.31 9.17 5.70
C ALA A 137 11.89 8.70 6.10
N PRO A 138 11.28 7.74 5.38
CA PRO A 138 10.04 7.15 5.81
C PRO A 138 10.22 6.40 7.14
N PRO A 139 9.27 6.48 8.09
CA PRO A 139 9.31 5.67 9.28
C PRO A 139 9.35 4.18 8.92
N GLY A 140 10.16 3.41 9.65
CA GLY A 140 10.35 1.98 9.46
C GLY A 140 9.97 1.16 10.69
N ILE A 141 9.27 0.04 10.48
CA ILE A 141 9.07 -0.99 11.51
C ILE A 141 9.56 -2.36 11.00
N VAL A 142 10.00 -3.20 11.93
CA VAL A 142 10.23 -4.61 11.71
C VAL A 142 9.03 -5.37 12.27
N ALA A 143 8.29 -6.07 11.42
CA ALA A 143 7.19 -6.93 11.81
C ALA A 143 7.73 -8.33 12.16
N TYR A 144 7.73 -8.65 13.45
CA TYR A 144 8.11 -9.94 13.99
C TYR A 144 6.88 -10.84 14.10
N LEU A 145 6.88 -11.95 13.37
CA LEU A 145 5.75 -12.87 13.31
C LEU A 145 5.88 -13.94 14.41
N MET A 146 4.84 -14.08 15.23
CA MET A 146 4.70 -15.01 16.35
C MET A 146 3.83 -16.21 15.94
N PRO A 147 4.15 -17.45 16.38
CA PRO A 147 5.37 -17.81 17.11
C PRO A 147 6.63 -17.59 16.25
N PRO A 148 7.80 -17.31 16.87
CA PRO A 148 9.03 -17.04 16.13
C PRO A 148 9.32 -18.19 15.17
N GLN A 149 9.42 -17.91 13.88
CA GLN A 149 9.78 -18.95 12.91
C GLN A 149 11.25 -19.40 13.07
N GLN A 150 12.08 -18.59 13.74
CA GLN A 150 13.41 -18.96 14.25
C GLN A 150 13.62 -18.30 15.62
N ALA A 151 14.30 -19.01 16.53
CA ALA A 151 14.66 -18.49 17.84
C ALA A 151 15.85 -17.54 17.72
N SER A 152 15.67 -16.24 17.97
CA SER A 152 16.80 -15.34 18.21
C SER A 152 16.41 -14.12 19.06
N GLU A 153 17.36 -13.77 19.93
CA GLU A 153 17.44 -12.67 20.89
C GLU A 153 17.06 -11.27 20.37
N PRO A 154 16.82 -10.29 21.27
CA PRO A 154 16.49 -8.92 20.88
C PRO A 154 17.60 -8.28 20.05
N ILE A 155 17.26 -7.90 18.82
CA ILE A 155 18.19 -7.22 17.90
C ILE A 155 18.04 -5.70 18.07
N PRO A 156 19.15 -4.95 18.13
CA PRO A 156 19.10 -3.50 17.96
C PRO A 156 18.74 -3.16 16.50
N ALA A 157 17.45 -2.96 16.23
CA ALA A 157 16.98 -2.42 14.97
C ALA A 157 17.23 -0.90 14.98
N TRP A 158 18.48 -0.45 14.77
CA TRP A 158 18.89 0.95 14.91
C TRP A 158 17.95 1.92 14.19
N GLY A 159 17.11 2.65 14.95
CA GLY A 159 16.12 3.59 14.42
C GLY A 159 14.78 2.96 13.97
N TRP A 160 14.71 1.64 13.84
CA TRP A 160 13.52 0.88 13.48
C TRP A 160 12.84 0.29 14.72
N GLN A 161 11.51 0.31 14.74
CA GLN A 161 10.74 -0.27 15.84
C GLN A 161 10.39 -1.73 15.53
N VAL A 162 10.64 -2.66 16.45
CA VAL A 162 10.23 -4.06 16.30
C VAL A 162 8.84 -4.25 16.90
N LEU A 163 7.88 -4.66 16.07
CA LEU A 163 6.50 -4.91 16.48
C LEU A 163 6.17 -6.38 16.29
N ARG A 164 5.50 -6.96 17.28
CA ARG A 164 5.11 -8.37 17.27
C ARG A 164 3.68 -8.54 16.75
N PHE A 165 3.52 -9.50 15.86
CA PHE A 165 2.26 -9.86 15.23
C PHE A 165 1.99 -11.35 15.44
N ASP A 166 0.75 -11.70 15.77
CA ASP A 166 0.29 -13.08 15.88
C ASP A 166 -0.04 -13.62 14.48
N ALA A 167 0.80 -14.51 13.97
CA ALA A 167 0.65 -15.16 12.66
C ALA A 167 0.24 -16.62 12.89
N ARG A 168 -1.04 -16.83 13.22
CA ARG A 168 -1.58 -18.16 13.53
C ARG A 168 -1.67 -19.05 12.29
N ASP A 169 -1.89 -18.44 11.14
CA ASP A 169 -1.98 -19.09 9.84
C ASP A 169 -1.48 -18.13 8.74
N GLU A 170 -1.35 -18.63 7.51
CA GLU A 170 -0.83 -17.86 6.37
C GLU A 170 -1.77 -16.72 5.92
N ASP A 171 -3.03 -16.73 6.36
CA ASP A 171 -4.08 -15.82 5.94
C ASP A 171 -4.49 -14.82 7.04
N HIS A 172 -3.96 -14.99 8.26
CA HIS A 172 -4.35 -14.23 9.44
C HIS A 172 -3.14 -13.75 10.24
N ILE A 173 -2.89 -12.44 10.13
CA ILE A 173 -1.88 -11.73 10.91
C ILE A 173 -2.56 -10.70 11.81
N GLY A 174 -2.57 -10.97 13.11
CA GLY A 174 -3.06 -10.08 14.15
C GLY A 174 -1.94 -9.21 14.72
N VAL A 175 -2.26 -7.99 15.15
CA VAL A 175 -1.35 -7.19 15.98
C VAL A 175 -1.56 -7.63 17.42
N LEU A 176 -0.50 -7.91 18.17
CA LEU A 176 -0.64 -8.18 19.60
C LEU A 176 -1.13 -6.93 20.33
N ASP A 177 -2.00 -7.11 21.33
CA ASP A 177 -2.63 -5.98 22.03
C ASP A 177 -1.59 -5.05 22.66
N GLU A 178 -0.47 -5.59 23.17
CA GLU A 178 0.63 -4.81 23.73
C GLU A 178 1.36 -3.93 22.70
N GLU A 179 1.33 -4.32 21.43
CA GLU A 179 2.01 -3.63 20.34
C GLU A 179 1.09 -2.64 19.59
N SER A 180 -0.21 -2.68 19.88
CA SER A 180 -1.23 -1.84 19.26
C SER A 180 -0.91 -0.35 19.36
N ASP A 181 -0.46 0.10 20.53
CA ASP A 181 -0.10 1.52 20.73
C ASP A 181 1.18 1.91 19.99
N GLN A 182 2.12 0.99 19.84
CA GLN A 182 3.32 1.23 19.05
C GLN A 182 2.99 1.32 17.55
N LEU A 183 2.12 0.44 17.05
CA LEU A 183 1.63 0.52 15.68
C LEU A 183 0.89 1.84 15.42
N LYS A 184 0.06 2.31 16.36
CA LYS A 184 -0.58 3.63 16.26
C LYS A 184 0.46 4.77 16.20
N ARG A 185 1.54 4.71 16.98
CA ARG A 185 2.62 5.71 16.92
C ARG A 185 3.32 5.70 15.56
N PHE A 186 3.59 4.52 15.01
CA PHE A 186 4.11 4.38 13.66
C PHE A 186 3.17 5.02 12.62
N LEU A 187 1.89 4.67 12.64
CA LEU A 187 0.90 5.22 11.70
C LEU A 187 0.70 6.75 11.84
N LYS A 188 0.82 7.30 13.06
CA LYS A 188 0.85 8.76 13.25
C LYS A 188 2.04 9.41 12.55
N LYS A 189 3.24 8.81 12.61
CA LYS A 189 4.42 9.31 11.88
C LYS A 189 4.20 9.26 10.36
N VAL A 190 3.60 8.17 9.86
CA VAL A 190 3.22 8.03 8.45
C VAL A 190 2.26 9.15 8.02
N PHE A 191 1.25 9.43 8.85
CA PHE A 191 0.30 10.53 8.61
C PHE A 191 0.97 11.90 8.57
N GLU A 192 1.81 12.22 9.55
CA GLU A 192 2.53 13.50 9.61
C GLU A 192 3.44 13.70 8.38
N ARG A 193 4.17 12.64 7.98
CA ARG A 193 4.98 12.67 6.77
C ARG A 193 4.15 12.96 5.53
N ARG A 194 3.01 12.27 5.37
CA ARG A 194 2.11 12.47 4.24
C ARG A 194 1.56 13.90 4.22
N ARG A 195 1.17 14.45 5.38
CA ARG A 195 0.68 15.82 5.49
C ARG A 195 1.74 16.84 5.05
N LEU A 196 2.97 16.70 5.53
CA LEU A 196 4.08 17.59 5.16
C LEU A 196 4.37 17.56 3.65
N ARG A 197 4.27 16.39 3.01
CA ARG A 197 4.44 16.26 1.55
C ARG A 197 3.36 16.99 0.77
N GLU A 198 2.12 16.92 1.22
CA GLU A 198 1.01 17.64 0.60
C GLU A 198 1.13 19.15 0.77
N GLU A 199 1.66 19.63 1.91
CA GLU A 199 1.96 21.04 2.14
C GLU A 199 3.13 21.56 1.28
N MET A 200 4.04 20.67 0.85
CA MET A 200 5.20 20.99 0.02
C MET A 200 4.94 20.85 -1.50
N LEU A 201 3.81 20.28 -1.90
CA LEU A 201 3.39 20.18 -3.29
C LEU A 201 2.68 21.49 -3.71
N PRO A 202 3.25 22.30 -4.62
CA PRO A 202 2.66 23.57 -5.06
C PRO A 202 1.42 23.42 -5.94
#